data_AF-A0A952T5P0-F1
#
_entry.id   AF-A0A952T5P0-F1
#
_cell.length_a   1.000
_cell.length_b   1.000
_cell.length_c   1.000
_cell.angle_alpha   90.00
_cell.angle_beta   90.00
_cell.angle_gamma   90.00
#
_symmetry.space_group_name_H-M   'P 1'
#
loop_
_entity.id
_entity.type
_entity.pdbx_description
1 polymer ?
#
loop_
_entity_poly.entity_id
_entity_poly.type
_entity_poly.pdbx_seq_one_letter_code
_entity_poly.pdbx_strand_id
1 'polypeptide(L)' 'MRKLFRKGERVRSKSDGKVMEVLRYLKNNLVEVMTFDLESREVRKKQVKEDKLSRAA' A
#
# COMPACT_ATOMS: atom_id res chain seq x y z
N MET A 1 3.11 16.22 8.55
CA MET A 1 2.98 14.75 8.54
C MET A 1 4.10 14.19 7.68
N ARG A 2 5.06 13.48 8.27
CA ARG A 2 6.18 12.88 7.53
C ARG A 2 5.62 11.67 6.77
N LYS A 3 5.86 11.59 5.45
CA LYS A 3 5.45 10.45 4.62
C LYS A 3 6.59 9.42 4.61
N LEU A 4 6.32 8.17 4.97
CA LEU A 4 7.32 7.10 4.98
C LEU A 4 7.60 6.54 3.57
N PHE A 5 6.59 6.60 2.71
CA PHE A 5 6.59 6.06 1.35
C PHE A 5 6.28 7.17 0.31
N ARG A 6 6.73 6.98 -0.92
CA ARG A 6 6.41 7.86 -2.06
C ARG A 6 5.28 7.29 -2.92
N LYS A 7 4.62 8.14 -3.70
CA LYS A 7 3.67 7.67 -4.75
C LYS A 7 4.45 6.85 -5.79
N GLY A 8 3.90 5.71 -6.18
CA GLY A 8 4.54 4.72 -7.06
C GLY A 8 5.54 3.80 -6.33
N GLU A 9 5.78 3.99 -5.03
CA GLU A 9 6.66 3.12 -4.27
C GLU A 9 5.99 1.77 -4.02
N ARG A 10 6.74 0.68 -4.19
CA ARG A 10 6.30 -0.66 -3.85
C ARG A 10 6.48 -0.89 -2.36
N VAL A 11 5.39 -1.22 -1.70
CA VAL A 11 5.33 -1.51 -0.27
C VAL A 11 4.81 -2.92 -0.06
N ARG A 12 5.23 -3.55 1.02
CA ARG A 12 4.73 -4.85 1.46
C ARG A 12 3.84 -4.64 2.67
N SER A 13 2.66 -5.23 2.62
CA SER A 13 1.76 -5.28 3.76
C SER A 13 2.28 -6.27 4.81
N LYS A 14 2.32 -5.84 6.07
CA LYS A 14 2.84 -6.65 7.19
C LYS A 14 1.88 -7.77 7.61
N SER A 15 0.59 -7.64 7.30
CA SER A 15 -0.42 -8.62 7.72
C SER A 15 -0.51 -9.84 6.79
N ASP A 16 -0.40 -9.63 5.49
CA ASP A 16 -0.61 -10.66 4.45
C ASP A 16 0.61 -10.87 3.54
N GLY A 17 1.68 -10.10 3.73
CA GLY A 17 2.93 -10.23 2.95
C GLY A 17 2.81 -9.79 1.48
N LYS A 18 1.63 -9.34 1.04
CA LYS A 18 1.38 -8.95 -0.35
C LYS A 18 2.08 -7.63 -0.69
N VAL A 19 2.63 -7.57 -1.90
CA VAL A 19 3.26 -6.36 -2.44
C VAL A 19 2.20 -5.50 -3.10
N MET A 20 2.20 -4.22 -2.79
CA MET A 20 1.24 -3.21 -3.23
C MET A 20 1.98 -1.95 -3.68
N GLU A 21 1.35 -1.15 -4.51
CA GLU A 21 1.89 0.14 -4.96
C GLU A 21 1.15 1.30 -4.28
N VAL A 22 1.91 2.28 -3.79
CA VAL A 22 1.34 3.46 -3.12
C VAL A 22 0.78 4.44 -4.15
N LEU A 23 -0.51 4.75 -4.05
CA LEU A 23 -1.16 5.74 -4.91
C LEU A 23 -1.10 7.14 -4.31
N ARG A 24 -1.48 7.29 -3.04
CA ARG A 24 -1.49 8.59 -2.35
C ARG A 24 -1.62 8.42 -0.84
N TYR A 25 -1.28 9.50 -0.14
CA TYR A 25 -1.53 9.67 1.28
C TYR A 25 -2.89 10.34 1.50
N LEU A 26 -3.61 9.82 2.48
CA LEU A 26 -4.86 10.35 3.01
C LEU A 26 -4.62 10.92 4.41
N LYS A 27 -5.66 11.45 5.05
CA LYS A 27 -5.60 11.94 6.44
C LYS A 27 -5.34 10.78 7.41
N ASN A 28 -4.86 11.08 8.62
CA ASN A 28 -4.63 10.11 9.70
C ASN A 28 -3.64 8.97 9.35
N ASN A 29 -2.58 9.27 8.60
CA ASN A 29 -1.57 8.29 8.16
C ASN A 29 -2.18 7.09 7.40
N LEU A 30 -3.31 7.29 6.73
CA LEU A 30 -3.84 6.31 5.79
C LEU A 30 -3.15 6.46 4.44
N VAL A 31 -2.81 5.33 3.84
CA VAL A 31 -2.18 5.23 2.53
C VAL A 31 -3.14 4.47 1.62
N GLU A 32 -3.52 5.10 0.52
CA GLU A 32 -4.23 4.41 -0.54
C GLU A 32 -3.21 3.64 -1.38
N VAL A 33 -3.41 2.33 -1.46
CA VAL A 33 -2.54 1.40 -2.17
C VAL A 33 -3.34 0.62 -3.20
N MET A 34 -2.68 0.19 -4.28
CA MET A 34 -3.25 -0.75 -5.22
C MET A 34 -2.48 -2.07 -5.21
N THR A 35 -3.21 -3.16 -5.37
CA THR A 35 -2.64 -4.51 -5.52
C THR A 35 -3.32 -5.18 -6.69
N PHE A 36 -2.59 -6.00 -7.41
CA PHE A 36 -3.18 -6.92 -8.37
C PHE A 36 -3.60 -8.19 -7.64
N ASP A 37 -4.87 -8.56 -7.78
CA ASP A 37 -5.40 -9.81 -7.24
C ASP A 37 -5.23 -10.90 -8.30
N LEU A 38 -4.42 -11.92 -8.00
CA LEU A 38 -4.11 -12.99 -8.94
C LEU A 38 -5.31 -13.92 -9.18
N GLU A 39 -6.20 -14.05 -8.19
CA GLU A 39 -7.38 -14.93 -8.30
C GLU A 39 -8.44 -14.28 -9.19
N SER A 40 -8.79 -13.02 -8.90
CA SER A 40 -9.81 -12.31 -9.67
C SER A 40 -9.26 -11.64 -10.93
N ARG A 41 -7.93 -11.61 -11.13
CA ARG A 41 -7.23 -10.92 -12.23
C ARG A 41 -7.58 -9.43 -12.34
N GLU A 42 -7.87 -8.80 -11.20
CA GLU A 42 -8.29 -7.40 -11.13
C GLU A 42 -7.36 -6.56 -10.26
N VAL A 43 -7.27 -5.27 -10.59
CA VAL A 43 -6.59 -4.29 -9.74
C VAL A 43 -7.55 -3.83 -8.64
N ARG A 44 -7.19 -4.09 -7.39
CA ARG A 44 -7.96 -3.65 -6.22
C ARG A 44 -7.25 -2.52 -5.49
N LYS A 45 -7.99 -1.45 -5.20
CA LYS A 45 -7.52 -0.34 -4.38
C LYS A 45 -7.99 -0.54 -2.94
N LYS A 46 -7.10 -0.29 -1.98
CA LYS A 46 -7.36 -0.46 -0.55
C LYS A 46 -6.77 0.72 0.21
N GLN A 47 -7.31 1.00 1.37
CA GLN A 47 -6.76 1.99 2.29
C GLN A 47 -6.14 1.26 3.47
N VAL A 48 -4.85 1.46 3.70
CA VAL A 48 -4.08 0.78 4.74
C VAL A 48 -3.38 1.84 5.57
N LYS A 49 -3.33 1.65 6.89
CA LYS A 49 -2.54 2.54 7.74
C LYS A 49 -1.05 2.35 7.46
N GLU A 50 -0.31 3.45 7.46
CA GLU A 50 1.12 3.50 7.15
C GLU A 50 1.95 2.55 8.05
N ASP A 51 1.57 2.37 9.31
CA ASP A 51 2.20 1.48 10.29
C ASP A 51 2.15 -0.02 9.90
N LYS A 52 1.12 -0.41 9.15
CA LYS A 52 0.92 -1.77 8.64
C LYS A 52 1.67 -2.05 7.35
N LEU A 53 2.38 -1.06 6.81
CA LEU A 53 3.18 -1.19 5.59
C LEU A 53 4.68 -1.21 5.91
N SER A 54 5.44 -1.83 5.03
CA SER A 54 6.91 -1.87 5.03
C SER A 54 7.41 -1.63 3.62
N ARG A 55 8.64 -1.15 3.44
CA ARG A 55 9.22 -1.04 2.09
C ARG A 55 9.41 -2.45 1.53
N ALA A 56 8.95 -2.67 0.30
CA ALA A 56 9.32 -3.87 -0.43
C ALA A 56 10.78 -3.68 -0.88
N ALA A 57 11.69 -4.46 -0.30
CA ALA A 57 13.09 -4.53 -0.74
C ALA A 57 13.20 -5.14 -2.14
#